data_AF-A0A218XRA2-F1
#
_entry.id   AF-A0A218XRA2-F1
#
_cell.length_a   1.000
_cell.length_b   1.000
_cell.length_c   1.000
_cell.angle_alpha   90.00
_cell.angle_beta   90.00
_cell.angle_gamma   90.00
#
_symmetry.space_group_name_H-M   'P 1'
#
loop_
_entity.id
_entity.type
_entity.pdbx_description
1 polymer ?
#
loop_
_entity_poly.entity_id
_entity_poly.type
_entity_poly.pdbx_seq_one_letter_code
_entity_poly.pdbx_strand_id
1 'polypeptide(L)'
;MAPKRKRTSGTTYQVFLSFRGPDTRQGFTDVLYWALTEAGIRVFRDNEDIRDGEDIGEEILTAIEESRIFVPIFSTNYASSKWCLIELAKMFKSKEASIGKKTILPIFYDVGVDDVMLKTKLYTRALSKHRKNFSTDIVHQWKEALRDAGKIKGWELKDTGLDLSRTGITELPDTIVNIKKLAMLDLLETRIIELAQRIGRLVKLEVLNLGRCGGLKKLSDSLGNLRSLAELDLSCTRITELPDSIGNLEKVKVIRMT
;
A
#
# COMPACT_ATOMS: atom_id res chain seq x y z
N MET A 1 -27.86 -28.62 -7.78
CA MET A 1 -26.46 -29.02 -7.46
C MET A 1 -25.52 -28.16 -8.28
N ALA A 2 -24.78 -27.24 -7.64
CA ALA A 2 -23.76 -26.45 -8.33
C ALA A 2 -22.52 -27.31 -8.61
N PRO A 3 -21.78 -27.09 -9.72
CA PRO A 3 -20.62 -27.91 -10.04
C PRO A 3 -19.50 -27.63 -9.02
N LYS A 4 -18.98 -28.70 -8.41
CA LYS A 4 -17.76 -28.66 -7.60
C LYS A 4 -16.62 -28.17 -8.48
N ARG A 5 -16.13 -26.95 -8.22
CA ARG A 5 -14.88 -26.43 -8.82
C ARG A 5 -13.76 -27.43 -8.51
N LYS A 6 -13.15 -28.00 -9.56
CA LYS A 6 -11.91 -28.78 -9.46
C LYS A 6 -10.85 -27.90 -8.77
N ARG A 7 -10.29 -28.38 -7.67
CA ARG A 7 -9.06 -27.82 -7.07
C ARG A 7 -7.93 -28.03 -8.08
N THR A 8 -7.65 -27.02 -8.89
CA THR A 8 -6.40 -26.93 -9.64
C THR A 8 -5.25 -26.76 -8.65
N SER A 9 -4.18 -27.53 -8.82
CA SER A 9 -2.94 -27.51 -8.04
C SER A 9 -2.11 -26.22 -8.29
N GLY A 10 -2.74 -25.05 -8.11
CA GLY A 10 -2.07 -23.75 -8.21
C GLY A 10 -1.57 -23.29 -6.85
N THR A 11 -0.48 -22.50 -6.83
CA THR A 11 0.07 -21.88 -5.61
C THR A 11 -1.01 -21.06 -4.89
N THR A 12 -1.07 -21.14 -3.56
CA THR A 12 -2.05 -20.44 -2.72
C THR A 12 -1.87 -18.93 -2.84
N TYR A 13 -0.62 -18.46 -2.91
CA TYR A 13 -0.28 -17.05 -3.05
C TYR A 13 0.60 -16.77 -4.28
N GLN A 14 0.55 -15.53 -4.75
CA GLN A 14 1.37 -15.00 -5.84
C GLN A 14 2.21 -13.80 -5.36
N VAL A 15 1.62 -12.96 -4.52
CA VAL A 15 2.24 -11.77 -3.92
C VAL A 15 2.27 -11.93 -2.40
N PHE A 16 3.39 -11.56 -1.77
CA PHE A 16 3.51 -11.45 -0.31
C PHE A 16 3.76 -9.98 0.06
N LEU A 17 2.86 -9.39 0.86
CA LEU A 17 3.04 -8.05 1.40
C LEU A 17 3.67 -8.14 2.79
N SER A 18 4.87 -7.57 2.94
CA SER A 18 5.53 -7.41 4.24
C SER A 18 5.48 -5.93 4.64
N PHE A 19 4.95 -5.64 5.81
CA PHE A 19 4.69 -4.26 6.22
C PHE A 19 4.57 -4.14 7.73
N ARG A 20 4.85 -2.94 8.25
CA ARG A 20 4.58 -2.65 9.66
C ARG A 20 3.10 -2.40 9.87
N GLY A 21 2.49 -3.26 10.67
CA GLY A 21 1.06 -3.25 10.91
C GLY A 21 0.46 -1.89 11.33
N PRO A 22 0.84 -1.37 12.50
CA PRO A 22 0.37 -0.07 13.00
C PRO A 22 0.64 1.13 12.08
N ASP A 23 1.61 1.02 11.16
CA ASP A 23 1.93 2.14 10.27
C ASP A 23 1.02 2.18 9.04
N THR A 24 0.66 1.01 8.49
CA THR A 24 0.05 0.96 7.14
C THR A 24 -1.12 -0.02 6.98
N ARG A 25 -1.43 -0.88 7.97
CA ARG A 25 -2.44 -1.94 7.85
C ARG A 25 -3.81 -1.42 7.46
N GLN A 26 -4.29 -0.38 8.13
CA GLN A 26 -5.61 0.20 7.88
C GLN A 26 -5.53 1.39 6.91
N GLY A 27 -4.45 1.52 6.13
CA GLY A 27 -4.24 2.60 5.19
C GLY A 27 -3.70 2.08 3.86
N PHE A 28 -2.51 2.52 3.47
CA PHE A 28 -1.92 2.19 2.17
C PHE A 28 -1.87 0.70 1.87
N THR A 29 -1.50 -0.14 2.83
CA THR A 29 -1.40 -1.59 2.61
C THR A 29 -2.76 -2.24 2.40
N ASP A 30 -3.82 -1.74 3.05
CA ASP A 30 -5.18 -2.24 2.81
C ASP A 30 -5.64 -1.92 1.39
N VAL A 31 -5.38 -0.68 0.95
CA VAL A 31 -5.72 -0.21 -0.40
C VAL A 31 -4.97 -1.02 -1.45
N LEU A 32 -3.66 -1.23 -1.27
CA LEU A 32 -2.85 -2.04 -2.16
C LEU A 32 -3.32 -3.50 -2.20
N TYR A 33 -3.58 -4.10 -1.03
CA TYR A 33 -4.11 -5.45 -0.94
C TYR A 33 -5.43 -5.58 -1.71
N TRP A 34 -6.37 -4.68 -1.44
CA TRP A 34 -7.68 -4.65 -2.09
C TRP A 34 -7.55 -4.53 -3.62
N ALA A 35 -6.74 -3.58 -4.11
CA ALA A 35 -6.55 -3.37 -5.55
C ALA A 35 -5.95 -4.60 -6.24
N LEU A 36 -4.99 -5.27 -5.60
CA LEU A 36 -4.42 -6.52 -6.13
C LEU A 36 -5.44 -7.66 -6.14
N THR A 37 -6.26 -7.79 -5.09
CA THR A 37 -7.28 -8.85 -5.03
C THR A 37 -8.40 -8.65 -6.04
N GLU A 38 -8.81 -7.41 -6.28
CA GLU A 38 -9.80 -7.05 -7.32
C GLU A 38 -9.26 -7.34 -8.74
N ALA A 39 -7.94 -7.22 -8.92
CA ALA A 39 -7.28 -7.65 -10.15
C ALA A 39 -7.16 -9.20 -10.27
N GLY A 40 -7.70 -9.96 -9.31
CA GLY A 40 -7.66 -11.42 -9.29
C GLY A 40 -6.32 -12.02 -8.83
N ILE A 41 -5.46 -11.20 -8.23
CA ILE A 41 -4.14 -11.62 -7.75
C ILE A 41 -4.29 -12.21 -6.34
N ARG A 42 -3.73 -13.40 -6.11
CA ARG A 42 -3.72 -14.01 -4.77
C ARG A 42 -2.62 -13.41 -3.92
N VAL A 43 -3.01 -12.66 -2.89
CA VAL A 43 -2.08 -11.89 -2.04
C VAL A 43 -2.08 -12.46 -0.63
N PHE A 44 -0.89 -12.77 -0.11
CA PHE A 44 -0.70 -12.95 1.32
C PHE A 44 -0.46 -11.58 1.95
N ARG A 45 -1.35 -11.17 2.85
CA ARG A 45 -1.23 -9.94 3.61
C ARG A 45 -0.89 -10.28 5.05
N ASP A 46 0.35 -10.03 5.42
CA ASP A 46 0.81 -10.39 6.75
C ASP A 46 0.03 -9.69 7.88
N ASN A 47 -0.32 -10.44 8.92
CA ASN A 47 -1.00 -9.93 10.10
C ASN A 47 -0.14 -10.05 11.36
N GLU A 48 0.79 -9.10 11.53
CA GLU A 48 1.61 -8.99 12.73
C GLU A 48 0.81 -8.90 14.05
N ASP A 49 -0.44 -8.39 14.04
CA ASP A 49 -1.21 -8.09 15.27
C ASP A 49 -1.77 -9.35 15.95
N ILE A 50 -1.67 -10.53 15.32
CA ILE A 50 -2.20 -11.81 15.82
C ILE A 50 -1.06 -12.78 16.21
N ARG A 51 0.21 -12.34 16.14
CA ARG A 51 1.36 -13.21 16.43
C ARG A 51 1.61 -13.34 17.93
N ASP A 52 1.06 -14.41 18.52
CA ASP A 52 1.48 -14.90 19.84
C ASP A 52 2.59 -15.95 19.67
N GLY A 53 3.81 -15.65 20.12
CA GLY A 53 4.93 -16.61 20.15
C GLY A 53 6.29 -16.08 19.70
N GLU A 54 7.30 -16.96 19.78
CA GLU A 54 8.68 -16.68 19.37
C GLU A 54 8.99 -17.03 17.91
N ASP A 55 8.17 -17.88 17.28
CA ASP A 55 8.38 -18.42 15.93
C ASP A 55 7.42 -17.85 14.86
N ILE A 56 7.91 -17.81 13.61
CA ILE A 56 7.08 -17.48 12.44
C ILE A 56 6.14 -18.67 12.18
N GLY A 57 4.83 -18.41 12.17
CA GLY A 57 3.84 -19.44 11.84
C GLY A 57 4.07 -20.10 10.48
N GLU A 58 3.74 -21.39 10.38
CA GLU A 58 3.91 -22.21 9.16
C GLU A 58 3.23 -21.59 7.93
N GLU A 59 2.13 -20.87 8.13
CA GLU A 59 1.41 -20.17 7.06
C GLU A 59 2.27 -19.10 6.38
N ILE A 60 3.02 -18.31 7.15
CA ILE A 60 3.89 -17.25 6.62
C ILE A 60 5.07 -17.86 5.86
N LEU A 61 5.65 -18.96 6.39
CA LEU A 61 6.70 -19.71 5.70
C LEU A 61 6.20 -20.25 4.36
N THR A 62 5.02 -20.85 4.35
CA THR A 62 4.37 -21.35 3.14
C THR A 62 4.11 -20.22 2.15
N ALA A 63 3.59 -19.08 2.62
CA ALA A 63 3.32 -17.93 1.78
C ALA A 63 4.59 -17.33 1.16
N ILE A 64 5.70 -17.28 1.90
CA ILE A 64 7.01 -16.85 1.35
C ILE A 64 7.49 -17.82 0.28
N GLU A 65 7.34 -19.13 0.52
CA GLU A 65 7.80 -20.15 -0.40
C GLU A 65 6.99 -20.17 -1.70
N GLU A 66 5.68 -20.00 -1.62
CA GLU A 66 4.81 -20.02 -2.80
C GLU A 66 4.78 -18.71 -3.58
N SER A 67 5.02 -17.57 -2.92
CA SER A 67 4.95 -16.25 -3.56
C SER A 67 6.10 -16.03 -4.54
N ARG A 68 5.78 -15.40 -5.66
CA ARG A 68 6.74 -15.01 -6.70
C ARG A 68 7.14 -13.54 -6.61
N ILE A 69 6.29 -12.72 -6.02
CA ILE A 69 6.51 -11.29 -5.85
C ILE A 69 6.45 -10.96 -4.36
N PHE A 70 7.50 -10.31 -3.89
CA PHE A 70 7.60 -9.79 -2.53
C PHE A 70 7.50 -8.28 -2.58
N VAL A 71 6.62 -7.69 -1.77
CA VAL A 71 6.44 -6.24 -1.68
C VAL A 71 6.70 -5.80 -0.24
N PRO A 72 7.95 -5.50 0.13
CA PRO A 72 8.24 -4.85 1.40
C PRO A 72 7.80 -3.38 1.34
N ILE A 73 6.92 -3.00 2.26
CA ILE A 73 6.40 -1.64 2.41
C ILE A 73 7.12 -0.99 3.60
N PHE A 74 8.22 -0.30 3.30
CA PHE A 74 9.06 0.37 4.28
C PHE A 74 8.36 1.62 4.80
N SER A 75 8.06 1.61 6.10
CA SER A 75 7.49 2.72 6.84
C SER A 75 8.41 3.13 8.00
N THR A 76 8.10 4.25 8.63
CA THR A 76 8.90 4.85 9.71
C THR A 76 9.30 3.84 10.80
N ASN A 77 8.39 2.93 11.19
CA ASN A 77 8.63 1.96 12.26
C ASN A 77 8.89 0.54 11.77
N TYR A 78 9.10 0.29 10.47
CA TYR A 78 9.35 -1.05 9.92
C TYR A 78 10.50 -1.77 10.63
N ALA A 79 11.67 -1.14 10.73
CA ALA A 79 12.84 -1.72 11.39
C ALA A 79 12.71 -1.86 12.92
N SER A 80 11.66 -1.30 13.53
CA SER A 80 11.36 -1.52 14.95
C SER A 80 10.71 -2.87 15.19
N SER A 81 10.09 -3.49 14.19
CA SER A 81 9.50 -4.82 14.30
C SER A 81 10.55 -5.90 14.00
N LYS A 82 10.78 -6.82 14.95
CA LYS A 82 11.60 -8.02 14.70
C LYS A 82 11.02 -8.86 13.55
N TRP A 83 9.70 -8.90 13.44
CA TRP A 83 8.97 -9.72 12.48
C TRP A 83 9.17 -9.22 11.05
N CYS A 84 8.96 -7.93 10.79
CA CYS A 84 9.30 -7.28 9.53
C CYS A 84 10.74 -7.59 9.09
N LEU A 85 11.71 -7.50 10.02
CA LEU A 85 13.13 -7.76 9.70
C LEU A 85 13.42 -9.23 9.39
N ILE A 86 12.79 -10.17 10.12
CA ILE A 86 12.92 -11.61 9.85
C ILE A 86 12.28 -11.95 8.50
N GLU A 87 11.09 -11.44 8.20
CA GLU A 87 10.43 -11.61 6.89
C GLU A 87 11.29 -11.08 5.77
N LEU A 88 11.83 -9.87 5.89
CA LEU A 88 12.71 -9.28 4.89
C LEU A 88 13.89 -10.19 4.59
N ALA A 89 14.59 -10.65 5.63
CA ALA A 89 15.70 -11.59 5.46
C ALA A 89 15.26 -12.91 4.78
N LYS A 90 14.08 -13.45 5.14
CA LYS A 90 13.53 -14.66 4.50
C LYS A 90 13.15 -14.44 3.03
N MET A 91 12.61 -13.28 2.67
CA MET A 91 12.29 -12.93 1.28
C MET A 91 13.55 -12.91 0.41
N PHE A 92 14.65 -12.32 0.91
CA PHE A 92 15.94 -12.33 0.21
C PHE A 92 16.52 -13.74 0.07
N LYS A 93 16.55 -14.53 1.16
CA LYS A 93 17.00 -15.93 1.11
C LYS A 93 16.18 -16.77 0.12
N SER A 94 14.85 -16.61 0.12
CA SER A 94 13.97 -17.33 -0.80
C SER A 94 14.19 -16.90 -2.25
N LYS A 95 14.44 -15.62 -2.50
CA LYS A 95 14.80 -15.10 -3.83
C LYS A 95 16.13 -15.68 -4.34
N GLU A 96 17.16 -15.69 -3.51
CA GLU A 96 18.47 -16.26 -3.84
C GLU A 96 18.39 -17.75 -4.18
N ALA A 97 17.63 -18.52 -3.39
CA ALA A 97 17.40 -19.95 -3.63
C ALA A 97 16.61 -20.23 -4.93
N SER A 98 15.83 -19.26 -5.41
CA SER A 98 14.89 -19.42 -6.52
C SER A 98 15.37 -18.77 -7.81
N ILE A 99 16.59 -19.09 -8.27
CA ILE A 99 17.31 -18.49 -9.43
C ILE A 99 16.34 -17.92 -10.49
N GLY A 100 16.17 -16.59 -10.48
CA GLY A 100 15.40 -15.82 -11.47
C GLY A 100 13.86 -15.91 -11.39
N LYS A 101 13.27 -16.68 -10.46
CA LYS A 101 11.81 -16.91 -10.38
C LYS A 101 11.08 -15.97 -9.43
N LYS A 102 11.79 -15.35 -8.49
CA LYS A 102 11.21 -14.47 -7.48
C LYS A 102 11.75 -13.05 -7.59
N THR A 103 10.87 -12.08 -7.34
CA THR A 103 11.18 -10.65 -7.44
C THR A 103 10.80 -9.94 -6.15
N ILE A 104 11.59 -8.92 -5.80
CA ILE A 104 11.31 -8.00 -4.69
C ILE A 104 11.03 -6.62 -5.29
N LEU A 105 9.93 -6.00 -4.87
CA LEU A 105 9.40 -4.72 -5.34
C LEU A 105 9.21 -3.79 -4.14
N PRO A 106 10.25 -3.04 -3.72
CA PRO A 106 10.17 -2.24 -2.51
C PRO A 106 9.30 -0.99 -2.69
N ILE A 107 8.51 -0.68 -1.67
CA ILE A 107 7.75 0.57 -1.56
C ILE A 107 8.30 1.32 -0.36
N PHE A 108 8.79 2.54 -0.58
CA PHE A 108 9.26 3.44 0.46
C PHE A 108 8.10 4.39 0.80
N TYR A 109 7.26 3.98 1.75
CA TYR A 109 5.96 4.62 2.00
C TYR A 109 6.11 6.00 2.62
N ASP A 110 6.83 6.09 3.74
CA ASP A 110 7.07 7.36 4.42
C ASP A 110 8.48 7.50 5.00
N VAL A 111 9.42 6.78 4.37
CA VAL A 111 10.86 6.83 4.60
C VAL A 111 11.56 7.03 3.26
N GLY A 112 12.78 7.56 3.29
CA GLY A 112 13.62 7.63 2.10
C GLY A 112 14.45 6.35 1.92
N VAL A 113 14.97 6.16 0.70
CA VAL A 113 15.90 5.05 0.38
C VAL A 113 17.14 5.09 1.28
N ASP A 114 17.63 6.28 1.65
CA ASP A 114 18.75 6.44 2.57
C ASP A 114 18.47 5.96 4.01
N ASP A 115 17.22 6.03 4.47
CA ASP A 115 16.83 5.48 5.78
C ASP A 115 16.95 3.95 5.75
N VAL A 116 16.42 3.33 4.68
CA VAL A 116 16.44 1.88 4.48
C VAL A 116 17.85 1.35 4.26
N MET A 117 18.69 2.08 3.51
CA MET A 117 20.12 1.77 3.34
C MET A 117 20.97 2.03 4.58
N LEU A 118 20.36 2.43 5.71
CA LEU A 118 21.03 2.65 7.00
C LEU A 118 22.03 3.80 6.98
N LYS A 119 21.85 4.78 6.10
CA LYS A 119 22.67 6.00 6.05
C LYS A 119 22.18 7.06 7.05
N THR A 120 20.96 6.93 7.55
CA THR A 120 20.39 7.83 8.57
C THR A 120 20.29 7.15 9.94
N LYS A 121 19.89 7.94 10.95
CA LYS A 121 19.66 7.45 12.31
C LYS A 121 18.35 6.68 12.47
N LEU A 122 17.43 6.71 11.51
CA LEU A 122 16.07 6.19 11.67
C LEU A 122 16.07 4.68 11.96
N TYR A 123 16.51 3.88 10.99
CA TYR A 123 16.56 2.42 11.15
C TYR A 123 17.78 1.95 11.94
N THR A 124 18.90 2.66 11.89
CA THR A 124 20.07 2.31 12.71
C THR A 124 19.77 2.38 14.21
N ARG A 125 18.98 3.35 14.66
CA ARG A 125 18.52 3.42 16.07
C ARG A 125 17.60 2.26 16.44
N ALA A 126 16.70 1.84 15.54
CA ALA A 126 15.83 0.68 15.76
C ALA A 126 16.65 -0.61 15.89
N LEU A 127 17.59 -0.83 14.96
CA LEU A 127 18.49 -2.00 14.97
C LEU A 127 19.39 -2.04 16.21
N SER A 128 19.85 -0.89 16.73
CA SER A 128 20.63 -0.83 17.97
C SER A 128 19.83 -1.30 19.19
N LYS A 129 18.50 -1.11 19.21
CA LYS A 129 17.65 -1.65 20.28
C LYS A 129 17.57 -3.17 20.22
N HIS A 130 17.47 -3.74 19.01
CA HIS A 130 17.41 -5.18 18.81
C HIS A 130 18.69 -5.91 19.25
N ARG A 131 19.85 -5.27 19.16
CA ARG A 131 21.13 -5.86 19.63
C ARG A 131 21.15 -6.25 21.11
N LYS A 132 20.20 -5.76 21.91
CA LYS A 132 20.05 -6.15 23.33
C LYS A 132 19.48 -7.57 23.48
N ASN A 133 18.72 -8.03 22.49
CA ASN A 133 17.92 -9.26 22.58
C ASN A 133 18.28 -10.29 21.50
N PHE A 134 19.05 -9.90 20.48
CA PHE A 134 19.40 -10.76 19.34
C PHE A 134 20.90 -10.78 19.11
N SER A 135 21.42 -11.91 18.62
CA SER A 135 22.83 -12.07 18.31
C SER A 135 23.30 -11.11 17.22
N THR A 136 24.60 -10.81 17.23
CA THR A 136 25.22 -9.93 16.23
C THR A 136 24.98 -10.43 14.81
N ASP A 137 25.01 -11.74 14.59
CA ASP A 137 24.83 -12.36 13.26
C ASP A 137 23.41 -12.17 12.72
N ILE A 138 22.40 -12.35 13.57
CA ILE A 138 20.99 -12.13 13.19
C ILE A 138 20.78 -10.66 12.81
N VAL A 139 21.26 -9.73 13.65
CA VAL A 139 21.14 -8.30 13.36
C VAL A 139 21.95 -7.91 12.12
N HIS A 140 23.07 -8.58 11.85
CA HIS A 140 23.85 -8.37 10.63
C HIS A 140 23.07 -8.82 9.39
N GLN A 141 22.42 -10.00 9.42
CA GLN A 141 21.55 -10.46 8.32
C GLN A 141 20.42 -9.46 8.02
N TRP A 142 19.78 -8.90 9.06
CA TRP A 142 18.75 -7.88 8.88
C TRP A 142 19.29 -6.59 8.25
N LYS A 143 20.52 -6.19 8.62
CA LYS A 143 21.17 -5.01 8.03
C LYS A 143 21.46 -5.21 6.54
N GLU A 144 21.96 -6.37 6.15
CA GLU A 144 22.23 -6.67 4.75
C GLU A 144 20.94 -6.72 3.94
N ALA A 145 19.90 -7.39 4.43
CA ALA A 145 18.61 -7.44 3.75
C ALA A 145 17.98 -6.05 3.55
N LEU A 146 18.08 -5.15 4.54
CA LEU A 146 17.66 -3.75 4.39
C LEU A 146 18.47 -3.00 3.34
N ARG A 147 19.81 -3.13 3.38
CA ARG A 147 20.69 -2.48 2.40
C ARG A 147 20.42 -2.96 0.99
N ASP A 148 20.24 -4.26 0.81
CA ASP A 148 19.96 -4.85 -0.49
C ASP A 148 18.57 -4.45 -1.00
N ALA A 149 17.56 -4.34 -0.12
CA ALA A 149 16.27 -3.78 -0.49
C ALA A 149 16.37 -2.33 -0.97
N GLY A 150 17.18 -1.51 -0.29
CA GLY A 150 17.43 -0.12 -0.68
C GLY A 150 18.16 0.05 -2.02
N LYS A 151 18.88 -0.98 -2.51
CA LYS A 151 19.53 -0.97 -3.83
C LYS A 151 18.55 -1.28 -4.97
N ILE A 152 17.40 -1.89 -4.67
CA ILE A 152 16.41 -2.27 -5.67
C ILE A 152 15.57 -1.04 -6.04
N LYS A 153 15.40 -0.79 -7.35
CA LYS A 153 14.48 0.25 -7.83
C LYS A 153 13.07 -0.05 -7.33
N GLY A 154 12.48 0.91 -6.62
CA GLY A 154 11.15 0.83 -6.06
C GLY A 154 10.37 2.12 -6.25
N TRP A 155 9.29 2.26 -5.47
CA TRP A 155 8.46 3.46 -5.46
C TRP A 155 8.69 4.24 -4.17
N GLU A 156 9.22 5.45 -4.28
CA GLU A 156 9.25 6.41 -3.18
C GLU A 156 7.93 7.17 -3.18
N LEU A 157 7.13 6.94 -2.14
CA LEU A 157 5.83 7.60 -1.94
C LEU A 157 5.95 8.78 -0.97
N LYS A 158 7.17 9.21 -0.68
CA LYS A 158 7.41 10.49 0.00
C LYS A 158 6.83 11.56 -0.92
N ASP A 159 5.75 12.21 -0.48
CA ASP A 159 4.91 13.16 -1.24
C ASP A 159 3.80 12.53 -2.12
N THR A 160 3.36 11.33 -1.69
CA THR A 160 2.11 10.57 -1.95
C THR A 160 1.14 11.11 -3.02
N GLY A 161 1.39 10.76 -4.28
CA GLY A 161 0.33 10.48 -5.23
C GLY A 161 -0.02 8.99 -5.22
N LEU A 162 -1.30 8.64 -5.18
CA LEU A 162 -1.80 7.29 -5.42
C LEU A 162 -2.46 7.27 -6.81
N ASP A 163 -1.80 6.62 -7.75
CA ASP A 163 -2.31 6.42 -9.10
C ASP A 163 -3.02 5.06 -9.20
N LEU A 164 -4.33 5.10 -9.37
CA LEU A 164 -5.19 3.97 -9.67
C LEU A 164 -5.85 4.13 -11.05
N SER A 165 -5.34 5.04 -11.88
CA SER A 165 -5.90 5.30 -13.20
C SER A 165 -5.88 4.05 -14.09
N ARG A 166 -6.89 3.93 -14.95
CA ARG A 166 -7.06 2.83 -15.92
C ARG A 166 -7.09 1.44 -15.27
N THR A 167 -7.38 1.36 -13.97
CA THR A 167 -7.59 0.09 -13.29
C THR A 167 -9.06 -0.34 -13.37
N GLY A 168 -9.31 -1.62 -13.11
CA GLY A 168 -10.65 -2.19 -13.12
C GLY A 168 -11.52 -1.84 -11.90
N ILE A 169 -11.07 -0.98 -10.99
CA ILE A 169 -11.73 -0.75 -9.70
C ILE A 169 -13.13 -0.16 -9.87
N THR A 170 -14.08 -0.67 -9.10
CA THR A 170 -15.49 -0.22 -9.09
C THR A 170 -15.89 0.54 -7.84
N GLU A 171 -15.09 0.43 -6.79
CA GLU A 171 -15.23 1.14 -5.51
C GLU A 171 -13.83 1.45 -4.95
N LEU A 172 -13.78 2.25 -3.88
CA LEU A 172 -12.58 2.43 -3.08
C LEU A 172 -12.83 1.84 -1.69
N PRO A 173 -11.85 1.15 -1.08
CA PRO A 173 -12.01 0.69 0.29
C PRO A 173 -12.11 1.89 1.23
N ASP A 174 -12.97 1.80 2.25
CA ASP A 174 -13.20 2.89 3.22
C ASP A 174 -11.92 3.34 3.94
N THR A 175 -10.90 2.48 4.00
CA THR A 175 -9.58 2.73 4.58
C THR A 175 -8.72 3.69 3.77
N ILE A 176 -9.09 4.03 2.52
CA ILE A 176 -8.38 5.04 1.71
C ILE A 176 -8.19 6.35 2.49
N VAL A 177 -9.16 6.69 3.33
CA VAL A 177 -9.17 7.91 4.16
C VAL A 177 -8.10 7.93 5.26
N ASN A 178 -7.45 6.79 5.52
CA ASN A 178 -6.39 6.67 6.53
C ASN A 178 -5.00 6.97 5.95
N ILE A 179 -4.88 7.17 4.63
CA ILE A 179 -3.64 7.67 4.00
C ILE A 179 -3.56 9.19 4.21
N LYS A 180 -3.30 9.62 5.45
CA LYS A 180 -3.36 11.04 5.86
C LYS A 180 -2.39 11.97 5.15
N LYS A 181 -1.37 11.42 4.49
CA LYS A 181 -0.38 12.17 3.73
C LYS A 181 -0.79 12.39 2.27
N LEU A 182 -1.79 11.64 1.76
CA LEU A 182 -2.17 11.59 0.34
C LEU A 182 -2.43 12.98 -0.23
N ALA A 183 -1.63 13.36 -1.22
CA ALA A 183 -1.66 14.65 -1.91
C ALA A 183 -2.31 14.55 -3.30
N MET A 184 -2.18 13.41 -3.97
CA MET A 184 -2.85 13.14 -5.24
C MET A 184 -3.55 11.78 -5.20
N LEU A 185 -4.79 11.73 -5.70
CA LEU A 185 -5.52 10.49 -5.95
C LEU A 185 -6.00 10.51 -7.40
N ASP A 186 -5.41 9.67 -8.22
CA ASP A 186 -5.79 9.53 -9.63
C ASP A 186 -6.64 8.27 -9.84
N LEU A 187 -7.87 8.48 -10.29
CA LEU A 187 -8.88 7.47 -10.61
C LEU A 187 -9.33 7.60 -12.07
N LEU A 188 -8.56 8.31 -12.91
CA LEU A 188 -8.86 8.52 -14.32
C LEU A 188 -9.19 7.20 -15.01
N GLU A 189 -10.29 7.16 -15.77
CA GLU A 189 -10.68 6.00 -16.57
C GLU A 189 -10.85 4.71 -15.73
N THR A 190 -11.30 4.84 -14.48
CA THR A 190 -11.72 3.71 -13.65
C THR A 190 -13.22 3.43 -13.81
N ARG A 191 -13.69 2.31 -13.22
CA ARG A 191 -15.10 1.90 -13.26
C ARG A 191 -15.85 2.30 -11.99
N ILE A 192 -15.32 3.27 -11.24
CA ILE A 192 -15.91 3.70 -9.98
C ILE A 192 -17.31 4.29 -10.21
N ILE A 193 -18.27 3.84 -9.41
CA ILE A 193 -19.67 4.29 -9.51
C ILE A 193 -20.03 5.34 -8.45
N GLU A 194 -19.28 5.36 -7.34
CA GLU A 194 -19.44 6.30 -6.25
C GLU A 194 -18.10 6.61 -5.58
N LEU A 195 -17.93 7.84 -5.12
CA LEU A 195 -16.77 8.24 -4.34
C LEU A 195 -16.99 7.88 -2.86
N ALA A 196 -15.92 7.46 -2.16
CA ALA A 196 -15.99 7.08 -0.75
C ALA A 196 -16.68 8.16 0.11
N GLN A 197 -17.64 7.76 0.95
CA GLN A 197 -18.49 8.68 1.73
C GLN A 197 -17.73 9.58 2.70
N ARG A 198 -16.49 9.21 3.04
CA ARG A 198 -15.62 9.93 3.98
C ARG A 198 -14.38 10.52 3.31
N ILE A 199 -14.40 10.69 1.98
CA ILE A 199 -13.26 11.22 1.22
C ILE A 199 -12.72 12.53 1.81
N GLY A 200 -13.61 13.38 2.34
CA GLY A 200 -13.30 14.63 3.02
C GLY A 200 -12.28 14.56 4.17
N ARG A 201 -11.97 13.36 4.68
CA ARG A 201 -10.93 13.15 5.70
C ARG A 201 -9.51 13.24 5.15
N LEU A 202 -9.34 13.22 3.83
CA LEU A 202 -8.07 13.42 3.15
C LEU A 202 -7.76 14.92 3.05
N VAL A 203 -7.61 15.59 4.19
CA VAL A 203 -7.47 17.06 4.27
C VAL A 203 -6.21 17.61 3.59
N LYS A 204 -5.24 16.73 3.25
CA LYS A 204 -4.02 17.04 2.49
C LYS A 204 -4.14 16.77 0.99
N LEU A 205 -5.26 16.24 0.51
CA LEU A 205 -5.45 15.94 -0.91
C LEU A 205 -5.53 17.25 -1.69
N GLU A 206 -4.62 17.41 -2.64
CA GLU A 206 -4.49 18.59 -3.51
C GLU A 206 -5.05 18.31 -4.91
N VAL A 207 -4.93 17.07 -5.39
CA VAL A 207 -5.41 16.64 -6.71
C VAL A 207 -6.31 15.42 -6.56
N LEU A 208 -7.54 15.53 -7.06
CA LEU A 208 -8.47 14.42 -7.22
C LEU A 208 -8.91 14.31 -8.68
N ASN A 209 -8.44 13.28 -9.37
CA ASN A 209 -8.78 13.03 -10.77
C ASN A 209 -9.81 11.89 -10.86
N LEU A 210 -11.04 12.20 -11.25
CA LEU A 210 -12.14 11.27 -11.51
C LEU A 210 -12.56 11.32 -12.99
N GLY A 211 -11.69 11.84 -13.86
CA GLY A 211 -11.97 11.99 -15.28
C GLY A 211 -12.29 10.64 -15.92
N ARG A 212 -13.19 10.62 -16.91
CA ARG A 212 -13.61 9.42 -17.66
C ARG A 212 -14.19 8.28 -16.78
N CYS A 213 -14.54 8.54 -15.53
CA CYS A 213 -15.29 7.61 -14.69
C CYS A 213 -16.78 7.61 -15.11
N GLY A 214 -17.07 6.99 -16.25
CA GLY A 214 -18.40 7.05 -16.89
C GLY A 214 -19.54 6.41 -16.08
N GLY A 215 -19.24 5.67 -15.00
CA GLY A 215 -20.21 5.14 -14.05
C GLY A 215 -20.54 6.06 -12.88
N LEU A 216 -19.69 7.07 -12.61
CA LEU A 216 -19.80 7.95 -11.47
C LEU A 216 -20.95 8.94 -11.66
N LYS A 217 -21.98 8.83 -10.84
CA LYS A 217 -23.21 9.66 -10.91
C LYS A 217 -23.35 10.66 -9.78
N LYS A 218 -22.71 10.39 -8.65
CA LYS A 218 -22.84 11.19 -7.42
C LYS A 218 -21.48 11.37 -6.75
N LEU A 219 -21.29 12.54 -6.15
CA LEU A 219 -20.20 12.82 -5.23
C LEU A 219 -20.73 12.77 -3.80
N SER A 220 -19.85 12.46 -2.84
CA SER A 220 -20.20 12.53 -1.42
C SER A 220 -20.17 13.98 -0.93
N ASP A 221 -21.10 14.35 -0.05
CA ASP A 221 -21.10 15.66 0.63
C ASP A 221 -19.79 15.91 1.41
N SER A 222 -19.07 14.86 1.80
CA SER A 222 -17.79 15.04 2.49
C SER A 222 -16.71 15.66 1.60
N LEU A 223 -16.88 15.70 0.27
CA LEU A 223 -15.95 16.31 -0.68
C LEU A 223 -15.59 17.76 -0.29
N GLY A 224 -16.58 18.53 0.17
CA GLY A 224 -16.39 19.91 0.65
C GLY A 224 -15.41 20.07 1.82
N ASN A 225 -15.03 18.98 2.51
CA ASN A 225 -14.06 19.01 3.60
C ASN A 225 -12.60 18.87 3.15
N LEU A 226 -12.32 18.71 1.85
CA LEU A 226 -10.97 18.62 1.30
C LEU A 226 -10.30 20.01 1.26
N ARG A 227 -9.86 20.49 2.43
CA ARG A 227 -9.31 21.86 2.63
C ARG A 227 -8.08 22.20 1.79
N SER A 228 -7.38 21.19 1.27
CA SER A 228 -6.19 21.40 0.43
C SER A 228 -6.45 21.21 -1.06
N LEU A 229 -7.67 20.81 -1.47
CA LEU A 229 -7.96 20.46 -2.85
C LEU A 229 -7.79 21.69 -3.76
N ALA A 230 -6.87 21.57 -4.70
CA ALA A 230 -6.56 22.58 -5.70
C ALA A 230 -7.14 22.21 -7.07
N GLU A 231 -7.17 20.92 -7.40
CA GLU A 231 -7.61 20.41 -8.69
C GLU A 231 -8.60 19.25 -8.52
N LEU A 232 -9.77 19.40 -9.16
CA LEU A 232 -10.80 18.38 -9.24
C LEU A 232 -11.17 18.16 -10.71
N ASP A 233 -10.91 16.95 -11.23
CA ASP A 233 -11.35 16.57 -12.58
C ASP A 233 -12.54 15.61 -12.51
N LEU A 234 -13.67 16.02 -13.06
CA LEU A 234 -14.91 15.25 -13.20
C LEU A 234 -15.33 15.13 -14.67
N SER A 235 -14.43 15.44 -15.61
CA SER A 235 -14.71 15.39 -17.05
C SER A 235 -15.13 13.99 -17.48
N CYS A 236 -16.05 13.89 -18.44
CA CYS A 236 -16.55 12.61 -18.95
C CYS A 236 -17.13 11.68 -17.86
N THR A 237 -17.71 12.23 -16.79
CA THR A 237 -18.50 11.49 -15.79
C THR A 237 -20.00 11.60 -16.09
N ARG A 238 -20.86 10.99 -15.27
CA ARG A 238 -22.33 11.17 -15.32
C ARG A 238 -22.84 12.06 -14.19
N ILE A 239 -21.97 12.86 -13.58
CA ILE A 239 -22.35 13.81 -12.54
C ILE A 239 -23.11 14.97 -13.18
N THR A 240 -24.36 15.15 -12.76
CA THR A 240 -25.21 16.25 -13.23
C THR A 240 -25.33 17.39 -12.22
N GLU A 241 -25.04 17.11 -10.94
CA GLU A 241 -25.12 18.04 -9.83
C GLU A 241 -23.91 17.87 -8.91
N LEU A 242 -23.39 19.00 -8.41
CA LEU A 242 -22.36 19.00 -7.36
C LEU A 242 -23.04 19.09 -5.99
N PRO A 243 -22.49 18.47 -4.94
CA PRO A 243 -23.03 18.63 -3.59
C PRO A 243 -22.87 20.08 -3.13
N ASP A 244 -23.84 20.62 -2.39
CA ASP A 244 -23.79 22.00 -1.86
C ASP A 244 -22.49 22.31 -1.09
N SER A 245 -21.95 21.27 -0.44
CA SER A 245 -20.69 21.35 0.30
C SER A 245 -19.48 21.70 -0.57
N ILE A 246 -19.56 21.61 -1.91
CA ILE A 246 -18.47 22.03 -2.81
C ILE A 246 -18.06 23.49 -2.57
N GLY A 247 -19.00 24.34 -2.11
CA GLY A 247 -18.72 25.72 -1.74
C GLY A 247 -17.80 25.90 -0.52
N ASN A 248 -17.56 24.83 0.25
CA ASN A 248 -16.66 24.83 1.41
C ASN A 248 -15.17 24.63 1.02
N LEU A 249 -14.87 24.36 -0.25
CA LEU A 249 -13.49 24.19 -0.72
C LEU A 249 -12.77 25.54 -0.74
N GLU A 250 -11.73 25.68 0.09
CA GLU A 250 -11.03 26.95 0.30
C GLU A 250 -9.91 27.23 -0.72
N LYS A 251 -9.33 26.18 -1.32
CA LYS A 251 -8.11 26.28 -2.16
C LYS A 251 -8.31 25.88 -3.62
N VAL A 252 -9.54 25.53 -4.02
CA VAL A 252 -9.80 24.99 -5.35
C VAL A 252 -9.50 26.06 -6.41
N LYS A 253 -8.70 25.69 -7.40
CA LYS A 253 -8.32 26.57 -8.53
C LYS A 253 -8.95 26.10 -9.83
N VAL A 254 -9.10 24.78 -9.97
CA VAL A 254 -9.58 24.15 -11.19
C VAL A 254 -10.61 23.08 -10.85
N ILE A 255 -11.80 23.23 -11.45
CA ILE A 255 -12.81 22.17 -11.52
C ILE A 255 -13.09 21.93 -13.00
N ARG A 256 -12.86 20.71 -13.49
CA ARG A 256 -13.19 20.32 -14.87
C ARG A 256 -14.47 19.50 -14.87
N MET A 257 -15.45 19.94 -15.64
CA MET A 257 -16.73 19.24 -15.85
C MET A 257 -17.12 19.38 -17.33
N THR A 258 -17.81 18.37 -17.87
CA THR A 258 -18.31 18.32 -19.25
C THR A 258 -19.69 17.70 -19.28
#